data_AF-A0A165IDI9-F1
#
_entry.id   AF-A0A165IDI9-F1
#
_cell.length_a   1.000
_cell.length_b   1.000
_cell.length_c   1.000
_cell.angle_alpha   90.00
_cell.angle_beta   90.00
_cell.angle_gamma   90.00
#
_symmetry.space_group_name_H-M   'P 1'
#
loop_
_entity.id
_entity.type
_entity.pdbx_description
1 polymer ?
#
loop_
_entity_poly.entity_id
_entity_poly.type
_entity_poly.pdbx_seq_one_letter_code
_entity_poly.pdbx_strand_id
1 'polypeptide(L)'
;MSPDRPICRPTESRVLSLIRSPEKATIDDQDTLQAQAQGACLTIPHVVLEEKTVSSAMAASLATSLLGHVLFLKSQLPFPIVQLARMPAFDTLSSHLGMTFSALFSAMLQRQSENESPSKARSAYLAFVLGPSIGAARAKVVLIVDGLDVKVIGQKDERTSRLDSMATTDSQSPESDDEGISEEDNFDATDDEGRLLSSSFTVPKEATETLHRRLSALSEPATPSPPRTFNPFQAQPRVRTITPFQDHLTIPIQADFREEEQNRKPPGRTPLKVLSSQPALQSQPAIPAKFDTLTEEQKKIRAAEHLLSRTLANTCVEGDGGMSRELAPTHAYVLLRVPRRFVHPTWVPRQNLTRSLEVMLQTFLEEASCVEGSHEDKRAKARKGMKAKGIWISCRGGEVNPDIKLNVRENQDEEDEDDDKDEMIWWAWDGKIIGFTD
;
A
#
# COMPACT_ATOMS: atom_id res chain seq x y z
N MET A 1 11.94 47.74 58.89
CA MET A 1 11.27 46.44 59.14
C MET A 1 11.44 45.60 57.88
N SER A 2 12.32 44.60 57.99
CA SER A 2 12.62 43.50 57.03
C SER A 2 11.35 42.65 56.72
N PRO A 3 11.33 41.71 55.73
CA PRO A 3 12.50 40.99 55.22
C PRO A 3 12.59 40.59 53.73
N ASP A 4 13.86 40.46 53.37
CA ASP A 4 14.56 39.50 52.51
C ASP A 4 13.76 38.38 51.81
N ARG A 5 14.02 38.25 50.50
CA ARG A 5 13.63 37.11 49.67
C ARG A 5 14.80 36.11 49.55
N PRO A 6 14.55 34.79 49.62
CA PRO A 6 15.60 33.78 49.55
C PRO A 6 16.00 33.46 48.11
N ILE A 7 17.31 33.28 47.92
CA ILE A 7 17.99 32.78 46.72
C ILE A 7 17.85 31.26 46.70
N CYS A 8 17.21 30.71 45.67
CA CYS A 8 17.13 29.28 45.42
C CYS A 8 18.34 28.82 44.58
N ARG A 9 19.19 27.97 45.14
CA ARG A 9 20.29 27.28 44.44
C ARG A 9 19.78 25.95 43.86
N PRO A 10 20.21 25.54 42.65
CA PRO A 10 19.99 24.19 42.18
C PRO A 10 21.03 23.24 42.78
N THR A 11 20.55 22.14 43.37
CA THR A 11 21.35 21.00 43.82
C THR A 11 21.75 20.14 42.63
N GLU A 12 23.06 20.03 42.40
CA GLU A 12 23.65 19.05 41.50
C GLU A 12 23.41 17.63 42.04
N SER A 13 22.66 16.85 41.27
CA SER A 13 22.43 15.43 41.57
C SER A 13 23.62 14.62 41.08
N ARG A 14 24.38 14.10 42.05
CA ARG A 14 25.57 13.28 41.89
C ARG A 14 25.15 11.87 41.48
N VAL A 15 25.20 11.57 40.18
CA VAL A 15 24.98 10.22 39.64
C VAL A 15 26.23 9.38 39.91
N LEU A 16 26.08 8.33 40.73
CA LEU A 16 27.09 7.31 40.94
C LEU A 16 27.23 6.45 39.67
N SER A 17 28.34 6.61 38.96
CA SER A 17 28.76 5.72 37.90
C SER A 17 29.19 4.37 38.49
N LEU A 18 28.31 3.37 38.37
CA LEU A 18 28.63 1.97 38.67
C LEU A 18 29.58 1.46 37.59
N ILE A 19 30.87 1.34 37.94
CA ILE A 19 31.90 0.72 37.12
C ILE A 19 31.57 -0.78 37.02
N ARG A 20 31.06 -1.22 35.87
CA ARG A 20 30.87 -2.63 35.53
C ARG A 20 32.03 -3.05 34.64
N SER A 21 32.88 -3.93 35.16
CA SER A 21 34.01 -4.53 34.46
C SER A 21 33.55 -5.30 33.21
N PRO A 22 34.31 -5.26 32.10
CA PRO A 22 34.04 -6.08 30.93
C PRO A 22 34.59 -7.49 31.15
N GLU A 23 33.66 -8.45 31.25
CA GLU A 23 33.98 -9.87 31.18
C GLU A 23 34.16 -10.26 29.70
N LYS A 24 35.32 -10.86 29.45
CA LYS A 24 35.85 -11.22 28.14
C LYS A 24 35.13 -12.48 27.63
N ALA A 25 34.03 -12.30 26.90
CA ALA A 25 33.38 -13.37 26.17
C ALA A 25 33.84 -13.39 24.71
N THR A 26 34.16 -14.60 24.27
CA THR A 26 34.75 -15.00 23.01
C THR A 26 33.89 -14.61 21.81
N ILE A 27 34.59 -14.04 20.82
CA ILE A 27 34.12 -13.53 19.53
C ILE A 27 33.91 -14.72 18.59
N ASP A 28 32.75 -14.81 17.94
CA ASP A 28 32.56 -15.39 16.59
C ASP A 28 31.10 -15.17 16.07
N ASP A 29 30.53 -13.97 16.26
CA ASP A 29 29.18 -13.63 15.74
C ASP A 29 29.07 -12.16 15.25
N GLN A 30 30.20 -11.50 14.98
CA GLN A 30 30.24 -10.07 14.62
C GLN A 30 30.07 -9.77 13.12
N ASP A 31 30.18 -10.77 12.24
CA ASP A 31 30.09 -10.56 10.78
C ASP A 31 28.66 -10.43 10.24
N THR A 32 27.64 -10.85 11.00
CA THR A 32 26.24 -10.83 10.49
C THR A 32 25.55 -9.47 10.66
N LEU A 33 26.04 -8.60 11.56
CA LEU A 33 25.48 -7.26 11.76
C LEU A 33 26.16 -6.17 10.92
N GLN A 34 27.34 -6.45 10.34
CA GLN A 34 28.09 -5.47 9.57
C GLN A 34 27.76 -5.48 8.06
N ALA A 35 27.19 -6.58 7.54
CA ALA A 35 26.70 -6.65 6.16
C ALA A 35 25.43 -5.81 5.90
N GLN A 36 24.78 -5.29 6.95
CA GLN A 36 23.66 -4.33 6.83
C GLN A 36 24.12 -2.88 6.56
N ALA A 37 25.42 -2.58 6.67
CA ALA A 37 25.92 -1.20 6.68
C ALA A 37 26.39 -0.67 5.31
N GLN A 38 26.39 -1.48 4.25
CA GLN A 38 26.76 -1.04 2.89
C GLN A 38 25.57 -1.00 1.91
N GLY A 39 24.35 -1.26 2.38
CA GLY A 39 23.16 -0.99 1.58
C GLY A 39 23.08 0.50 1.29
N ALA A 40 22.78 0.87 0.04
CA ALA A 40 22.54 2.25 -0.34
C ALA A 40 21.58 2.90 0.68
N CYS A 41 22.08 3.92 1.40
CA CYS A 41 21.30 4.61 2.40
C CYS A 41 20.22 5.41 1.67
N LEU A 42 19.00 4.87 1.62
CA LEU A 42 17.85 5.59 1.10
C LEU A 42 17.53 6.74 2.06
N THR A 43 17.25 7.92 1.51
CA THR A 43 16.83 9.08 2.31
C THR A 43 15.43 8.89 2.91
N ILE A 44 14.64 7.98 2.35
CA ILE A 44 13.28 7.69 2.79
C ILE A 44 13.25 6.52 3.78
N PRO A 45 12.23 6.47 4.67
CA PRO A 45 11.97 5.31 5.51
C PRO A 45 11.94 4.01 4.70
N HIS A 46 12.81 3.08 5.06
CA HIS A 46 12.92 1.78 4.39
C HIS A 46 12.64 0.65 5.38
N VAL A 47 11.77 -0.28 4.99
CA VAL A 47 11.39 -1.47 5.74
C VAL A 47 11.87 -2.69 4.96
N VAL A 48 12.83 -3.42 5.52
CA VAL A 48 13.30 -4.69 4.94
C VAL A 48 12.61 -5.84 5.66
N LEU A 49 11.78 -6.56 4.94
CA LEU A 49 11.09 -7.76 5.40
C LEU A 49 12.04 -8.97 5.40
N GLU A 50 11.85 -9.92 6.32
CA GLU A 50 12.71 -11.11 6.39
C GLU A 50 12.41 -12.12 5.27
N GLU A 51 11.21 -12.02 4.72
CA GLU A 51 10.67 -12.82 3.64
C GLU A 51 11.36 -12.52 2.31
N LYS A 52 11.43 -13.53 1.44
CA LYS A 52 11.99 -13.40 0.09
C LYS A 52 11.05 -12.69 -0.88
N THR A 53 9.74 -12.84 -0.65
CA THR A 53 8.68 -12.27 -1.48
C THR A 53 7.52 -11.80 -0.60
N VAL A 54 6.79 -10.79 -1.08
CA VAL A 54 5.62 -10.21 -0.40
C VAL A 54 4.34 -10.84 -0.94
N SER A 55 3.61 -11.59 -0.13
CA SER A 55 2.30 -12.13 -0.52
C SER A 55 1.26 -11.02 -0.71
N SER A 56 0.21 -11.28 -1.48
CA SER A 56 -0.87 -10.30 -1.69
C SER A 56 -1.56 -9.91 -0.38
N ALA A 57 -1.74 -10.87 0.54
CA ALA A 57 -2.28 -10.64 1.88
C ALA A 57 -1.37 -9.73 2.70
N MET A 58 -0.06 -9.97 2.67
CA MET A 58 0.92 -9.13 3.37
C MET A 58 0.95 -7.69 2.80
N ALA A 59 0.95 -7.54 1.47
CA ALA A 59 0.92 -6.23 0.83
C ALA A 59 -0.36 -5.45 1.20
N ALA A 60 -1.52 -6.11 1.21
CA ALA A 60 -2.79 -5.52 1.62
C ALA A 60 -2.76 -5.06 3.09
N SER A 61 -2.31 -5.93 4.00
CA SER A 61 -2.16 -5.62 5.43
C SER A 61 -1.22 -4.43 5.68
N LEU A 62 -0.06 -4.41 5.02
CA LEU A 62 0.91 -3.31 5.14
C LEU A 62 0.34 -1.99 4.61
N ALA A 63 -0.38 -2.01 3.49
CA ALA A 63 -1.05 -0.84 2.93
C ALA A 63 -2.13 -0.29 3.88
N THR A 64 -2.97 -1.16 4.44
CA THR A 64 -4.01 -0.79 5.42
C THR A 64 -3.40 -0.24 6.70
N SER A 65 -2.37 -0.90 7.23
CA SER A 65 -1.64 -0.46 8.43
C SER A 65 -1.02 0.93 8.22
N LEU A 66 -0.33 1.14 7.09
CA LEU A 66 0.23 2.44 6.75
C LEU A 66 -0.85 3.52 6.62
N LEU A 67 -1.96 3.25 5.94
CA LEU A 67 -3.05 4.23 5.83
C LEU A 67 -3.57 4.63 7.22
N GLY A 68 -3.73 3.67 8.13
CA GLY A 68 -4.13 3.95 9.51
C GLY A 68 -3.14 4.86 10.23
N HIS A 69 -1.84 4.56 10.13
CA HIS A 69 -0.79 5.42 10.68
C HIS A 69 -0.79 6.82 10.06
N VAL A 70 -0.94 6.93 8.74
CA VAL A 70 -0.97 8.23 8.04
C VAL A 70 -2.15 9.07 8.51
N LEU A 71 -3.34 8.48 8.64
CA LEU A 71 -4.52 9.20 9.11
C LEU A 71 -4.35 9.68 10.56
N PHE A 72 -3.76 8.83 11.42
CA PHE A 72 -3.46 9.19 12.81
C PHE A 72 -2.41 10.30 12.91
N LEU A 73 -1.26 10.15 12.24
CA LEU A 73 -0.16 11.13 12.24
C LEU A 73 -0.55 12.48 11.64
N LYS A 74 -1.57 12.51 10.77
CA LYS A 74 -2.10 13.72 10.15
C LYS A 74 -3.30 14.32 10.89
N SER A 75 -3.58 13.86 12.09
CA SER A 75 -4.73 14.28 12.91
C SER A 75 -6.06 14.18 12.16
N GLN A 76 -6.17 13.24 11.22
CA GLN A 76 -7.45 12.97 10.55
C GLN A 76 -8.35 12.09 11.41
N LEU A 77 -7.79 11.41 12.41
CA LEU A 77 -8.53 10.56 13.33
C LEU A 77 -7.98 10.74 14.74
N PRO A 78 -8.85 10.93 15.74
CA PRO A 78 -8.43 11.15 17.12
C PRO A 78 -8.03 9.86 17.86
N PHE A 79 -8.23 8.69 17.23
CA PHE A 79 -8.08 7.40 17.88
C PHE A 79 -6.90 6.58 17.34
N PRO A 80 -6.28 5.71 18.17
CA PRO A 80 -5.29 4.75 17.72
C PRO A 80 -5.85 3.78 16.67
N ILE A 81 -4.98 3.24 15.83
CA ILE A 81 -5.29 2.36 14.68
C ILE A 81 -6.15 1.15 15.06
N VAL A 82 -6.06 0.66 16.29
CA VAL A 82 -6.88 -0.48 16.74
C VAL A 82 -8.38 -0.15 16.69
N GLN A 83 -8.75 1.13 16.83
CA GLN A 83 -10.14 1.58 16.78
C GLN A 83 -10.61 1.89 15.36
N LEU A 84 -9.70 2.00 14.39
CA LEU A 84 -10.02 2.27 12.98
C LEU A 84 -10.84 1.16 12.34
N ALA A 85 -10.66 -0.08 12.77
CA ALA A 85 -11.45 -1.22 12.30
C ALA A 85 -12.96 -1.06 12.54
N ARG A 86 -13.37 -0.13 13.41
CA ARG A 86 -14.79 0.17 13.66
C ARG A 86 -15.39 1.13 12.64
N MET A 87 -14.58 1.75 11.78
CA MET A 87 -15.06 2.64 10.72
C MET A 87 -15.47 1.81 9.49
N PRO A 88 -16.75 1.84 9.05
CA PRO A 88 -17.22 1.04 7.92
C PRO A 88 -16.44 1.26 6.63
N ALA A 89 -16.03 2.51 6.36
CA ALA A 89 -15.25 2.86 5.18
C ALA A 89 -13.85 2.23 5.21
N PHE A 90 -13.21 2.17 6.38
CA PHE A 90 -11.88 1.58 6.54
C PHE A 90 -11.94 0.05 6.43
N ASP A 91 -12.95 -0.58 7.03
CA ASP A 91 -13.19 -2.02 6.92
C ASP A 91 -13.47 -2.44 5.46
N THR A 92 -14.33 -1.69 4.78
CA THR A 92 -14.64 -1.90 3.34
C THR A 92 -13.38 -1.76 2.49
N LEU A 93 -12.54 -0.74 2.73
CA LEU A 93 -11.29 -0.58 2.01
C LEU A 93 -10.31 -1.72 2.29
N SER A 94 -10.16 -2.15 3.55
CA SER A 94 -9.26 -3.23 3.94
C SER A 94 -9.64 -4.55 3.23
N SER A 95 -10.92 -4.89 3.23
CA SER A 95 -11.46 -6.04 2.50
C SER A 95 -11.17 -5.94 1.00
N HIS A 96 -11.40 -4.77 0.40
CA HIS A 96 -11.11 -4.55 -1.01
C HIS A 96 -9.62 -4.62 -1.33
N LEU A 97 -8.73 -4.12 -0.48
CA LEU A 97 -7.28 -4.17 -0.71
C LEU A 97 -6.79 -5.62 -0.84
N GLY A 98 -7.32 -6.56 -0.05
CA GLY A 98 -6.99 -7.98 -0.19
C GLY A 98 -7.31 -8.54 -1.58
N MET A 99 -8.50 -8.24 -2.11
CA MET A 99 -8.90 -8.63 -3.46
C MET A 99 -8.11 -7.86 -4.53
N THR A 100 -7.85 -6.58 -4.29
CA THR A 100 -7.13 -5.67 -5.20
C THR A 100 -5.70 -6.14 -5.43
N PHE A 101 -4.95 -6.46 -4.38
CA PHE A 101 -3.59 -6.97 -4.51
C PHE A 101 -3.58 -8.35 -5.19
N SER A 102 -4.54 -9.23 -4.89
CA SER A 102 -4.66 -10.53 -5.56
C SER A 102 -4.93 -10.37 -7.08
N ALA A 103 -5.80 -9.44 -7.46
CA ALA A 103 -6.08 -9.09 -8.85
C ALA A 103 -4.89 -8.40 -9.54
N LEU A 104 -4.20 -7.51 -8.83
CA LEU A 104 -3.01 -6.83 -9.33
C LEU A 104 -1.88 -7.81 -9.64
N PHE A 105 -1.63 -8.76 -8.75
CA PHE A 105 -0.63 -9.81 -8.96
C PHE A 105 -0.96 -10.64 -10.20
N SER A 106 -2.25 -11.00 -10.38
CA SER A 106 -2.74 -11.69 -11.57
C SER A 106 -2.57 -10.86 -12.84
N ALA A 107 -2.88 -9.57 -12.81
CA ALA A 107 -2.70 -8.67 -13.95
C ALA A 107 -1.21 -8.51 -14.31
N MET A 108 -0.33 -8.47 -13.30
CA MET A 108 1.11 -8.42 -13.51
C MET A 108 1.67 -9.74 -14.06
N LEU A 109 1.10 -10.91 -13.71
CA LEU A 109 1.45 -12.20 -14.34
C LEU A 109 1.24 -12.17 -15.83
N GLN A 110 0.09 -11.65 -16.27
CA GLN A 110 -0.25 -11.58 -17.69
C GLN A 110 0.72 -10.69 -18.49
N ARG A 111 1.41 -9.74 -17.83
CA ARG A 111 2.42 -8.89 -18.49
C ARG A 111 3.68 -9.66 -18.85
N GLN A 112 3.94 -10.80 -18.22
CA GLN A 112 5.14 -11.58 -18.42
C GLN A 112 5.10 -12.26 -19.80
N SER A 113 5.20 -11.45 -20.84
CA SER A 113 5.55 -11.94 -22.16
C SER A 113 6.92 -12.61 -22.06
N GLU A 114 7.12 -13.63 -22.88
CA GLU A 114 8.20 -14.63 -22.79
C GLU A 114 9.63 -14.05 -22.81
N ASN A 115 9.80 -12.75 -23.08
CA ASN A 115 11.10 -12.10 -23.24
C ASN A 115 11.63 -11.35 -22.01
N GLU A 116 10.83 -11.14 -20.94
CA GLU A 116 11.33 -10.43 -19.75
C GLU A 116 11.99 -11.41 -18.77
N SER A 117 13.27 -11.16 -18.45
CA SER A 117 14.01 -11.99 -17.50
C SER A 117 13.28 -12.05 -16.15
N PRO A 118 13.12 -13.25 -15.56
CA PRO A 118 12.35 -13.46 -14.32
C PRO A 118 12.92 -12.75 -13.09
N SER A 119 14.04 -12.04 -13.22
CA SER A 119 14.76 -11.36 -12.14
C SER A 119 14.24 -9.95 -11.82
N LYS A 120 13.36 -9.36 -12.63
CA LYS A 120 12.85 -8.02 -12.35
C LYS A 120 11.73 -8.11 -11.32
N ALA A 121 12.09 -7.93 -10.04
CA ALA A 121 11.14 -7.83 -8.94
C ALA A 121 10.05 -6.81 -9.29
N ARG A 122 8.79 -7.22 -9.10
CA ARG A 122 7.64 -6.39 -9.41
C ARG A 122 7.34 -5.52 -8.22
N SER A 123 7.31 -4.21 -8.44
CA SER A 123 6.95 -3.25 -7.40
C SER A 123 5.52 -2.75 -7.61
N ALA A 124 4.74 -2.67 -6.53
CA ALA A 124 3.46 -1.97 -6.49
C ALA A 124 3.63 -0.57 -5.90
N TYR A 125 2.87 0.38 -6.45
CA TYR A 125 2.87 1.76 -6.01
C TYR A 125 1.46 2.16 -5.58
N LEU A 126 1.35 2.63 -4.34
CA LEU A 126 0.12 3.14 -3.75
C LEU A 126 0.37 4.58 -3.30
N ALA A 127 -0.63 5.45 -3.43
CA ALA A 127 -0.56 6.83 -2.97
C ALA A 127 -1.77 7.19 -2.11
N PHE A 128 -1.50 7.80 -0.96
CA PHE A 128 -2.48 8.41 -0.07
C PHE A 128 -2.41 9.92 -0.22
N VAL A 129 -3.50 10.51 -0.68
CA VAL A 129 -3.59 11.96 -0.94
C VAL A 129 -4.61 12.56 0.00
N LEU A 130 -4.17 13.48 0.86
CA LEU A 130 -5.00 14.12 1.88
C LEU A 130 -5.29 15.55 1.48
N GLY A 131 -6.55 15.94 1.34
CA GLY A 131 -6.95 17.30 0.98
C GLY A 131 -8.39 17.43 0.51
N PRO A 132 -8.83 18.64 0.10
CA PRO A 132 -10.16 18.86 -0.46
C PRO A 132 -10.39 18.11 -1.80
N SER A 133 -9.31 17.92 -2.57
CA SER A 133 -9.28 17.16 -3.82
C SER A 133 -7.87 16.63 -4.07
N ILE A 134 -7.72 15.71 -5.03
CA ILE A 134 -6.42 15.14 -5.41
C ILE A 134 -5.47 16.24 -5.95
N GLY A 135 -6.01 17.22 -6.69
CA GLY A 135 -5.23 18.35 -7.22
C GLY A 135 -4.88 19.43 -6.19
N ALA A 136 -5.70 19.58 -5.14
CA ALA A 136 -5.50 20.53 -4.05
C ALA A 136 -5.02 19.85 -2.76
N ALA A 137 -4.23 18.78 -2.91
CA ALA A 137 -3.71 18.01 -1.80
C ALA A 137 -2.90 18.88 -0.81
N ARG A 138 -3.03 18.57 0.48
CA ARG A 138 -2.28 19.12 1.62
C ARG A 138 -1.24 18.16 2.20
N ALA A 139 -1.36 16.87 1.89
CA ALA A 139 -0.26 15.91 2.02
C ALA A 139 -0.39 14.81 0.98
N LYS A 140 0.76 14.24 0.62
CA LYS A 140 0.88 13.08 -0.28
C LYS A 140 1.83 12.10 0.37
N VAL A 141 1.40 10.85 0.51
CA VAL A 141 2.22 9.76 1.04
C VAL A 141 2.25 8.64 0.00
N VAL A 142 3.44 8.20 -0.39
CA VAL A 142 3.66 7.11 -1.34
C VAL A 142 4.10 5.86 -0.59
N LEU A 143 3.51 4.72 -0.93
CA LEU A 143 3.95 3.40 -0.50
C LEU A 143 4.49 2.67 -1.71
N ILE A 144 5.72 2.18 -1.59
CA ILE A 144 6.35 1.29 -2.57
C ILE A 144 6.46 -0.07 -1.91
N VAL A 145 5.88 -1.10 -2.52
CA VAL A 145 6.03 -2.48 -2.09
C VAL A 145 6.78 -3.21 -3.18
N ASP A 146 8.03 -3.55 -2.90
CA ASP A 146 8.90 -4.29 -3.80
C ASP A 146 8.94 -5.78 -3.46
N GLY A 147 9.31 -6.62 -4.44
CA GLY A 147 9.42 -8.06 -4.25
C GLY A 147 8.07 -8.79 -4.14
N LEU A 148 7.04 -8.35 -4.88
CA LEU A 148 5.74 -9.02 -4.87
C LEU A 148 5.86 -10.50 -5.31
N ASP A 149 5.21 -11.41 -4.56
CA ASP A 149 5.21 -12.85 -4.81
C ASP A 149 4.31 -13.21 -5.98
N VAL A 150 4.87 -13.20 -7.18
CA VAL A 150 4.07 -13.45 -8.36
C VAL A 150 4.19 -14.89 -8.82
N LYS A 151 3.42 -15.76 -8.16
CA LYS A 151 3.31 -17.19 -8.51
C LYS A 151 2.27 -17.40 -9.60
N VAL A 152 2.66 -18.08 -10.68
CA VAL A 152 1.74 -18.56 -11.72
C VAL A 152 0.81 -19.60 -11.07
N ILE A 153 -0.43 -19.21 -10.79
CA ILE A 153 -1.47 -20.12 -10.27
C ILE A 153 -1.67 -21.22 -11.31
N GLY A 154 -1.17 -22.43 -11.02
CA GLY A 154 -1.29 -23.60 -11.91
C GLY A 154 0.04 -24.23 -12.32
N GLN A 155 1.17 -23.52 -12.23
CA GLN A 155 2.48 -24.17 -12.28
C GLN A 155 2.77 -24.76 -10.91
N LYS A 156 2.43 -26.04 -10.74
CA LYS A 156 2.92 -26.85 -9.63
C LYS A 156 4.46 -26.88 -9.77
N ASP A 157 5.18 -26.35 -8.79
CA ASP A 157 6.65 -26.37 -8.79
C ASP A 157 7.16 -27.82 -8.92
N GLU A 158 7.46 -28.28 -10.14
CA GLU A 158 8.05 -29.60 -10.36
C GLU A 158 9.46 -29.73 -9.76
N ARG A 159 10.04 -28.63 -9.29
CA ARG A 159 11.33 -28.63 -8.59
C ARG A 159 11.27 -29.20 -7.19
N THR A 160 10.14 -29.11 -6.49
CA THR A 160 9.99 -29.75 -5.16
C THR A 160 9.64 -31.24 -5.27
N SER A 161 9.04 -31.70 -6.38
CA SER A 161 8.74 -33.12 -6.55
C SER A 161 9.98 -33.98 -6.86
N ARG A 162 11.08 -33.41 -7.40
CA ARG A 162 12.29 -34.20 -7.70
C ARG A 162 13.11 -34.61 -6.47
N LEU A 163 13.00 -33.90 -5.34
CA LEU A 163 13.77 -34.24 -4.14
C LEU A 163 13.10 -35.31 -3.27
N ASP A 164 11.79 -35.53 -3.41
CA ASP A 164 11.06 -36.60 -2.70
C ASP A 164 11.01 -37.93 -3.47
N SER A 165 11.44 -37.97 -4.74
CA SER A 165 11.43 -39.19 -5.56
C SER A 165 12.71 -40.03 -5.52
N MET A 166 13.72 -39.69 -4.70
CA MET A 166 14.96 -40.49 -4.56
C MET A 166 15.00 -41.41 -3.32
N ALA A 167 13.89 -41.57 -2.58
CA ALA A 167 13.86 -42.34 -1.33
C ALA A 167 13.17 -43.72 -1.41
N THR A 168 12.91 -44.28 -2.61
CA THR A 168 12.40 -45.65 -2.75
C THR A 168 13.22 -46.44 -3.76
N THR A 169 14.43 -46.82 -3.35
CA THR A 169 15.17 -47.91 -3.98
C THR A 169 14.67 -49.23 -3.38
N ASP A 170 14.31 -50.14 -4.28
CA ASP A 170 14.20 -51.59 -4.10
C ASP A 170 12.92 -52.16 -3.46
N SER A 171 11.90 -52.32 -4.28
CA SER A 171 10.97 -53.44 -4.16
C SER A 171 10.59 -53.91 -5.55
N GLN A 172 11.33 -54.91 -6.02
CA GLN A 172 10.98 -55.75 -7.15
C GLN A 172 9.58 -56.35 -6.92
N SER A 173 8.65 -56.13 -7.85
CA SER A 173 7.45 -56.97 -7.98
C SER A 173 7.10 -57.11 -9.46
N PRO A 174 6.88 -58.33 -9.96
CA PRO A 174 6.78 -58.59 -11.39
C PRO A 174 5.35 -58.40 -11.93
N GLU A 175 5.34 -57.98 -13.20
CA GLU A 175 4.51 -58.48 -14.32
C GLU A 175 3.02 -58.71 -14.05
N SER A 176 2.21 -57.79 -14.57
CA SER A 176 0.80 -58.03 -14.88
C SER A 176 0.49 -57.34 -16.21
N ASP A 177 0.47 -58.14 -17.27
CA ASP A 177 -0.13 -57.81 -18.56
C ASP A 177 -1.63 -57.56 -18.36
N ASP A 178 -2.13 -56.39 -18.74
CA ASP A 178 -3.56 -56.23 -19.03
C ASP A 178 -3.76 -55.25 -20.20
N GLU A 179 -4.11 -55.85 -21.33
CA GLU A 179 -4.51 -55.25 -22.59
C GLU A 179 -5.91 -54.66 -22.45
N GLY A 180 -6.05 -53.34 -22.62
CA GLY A 180 -7.32 -52.62 -22.42
C GLY A 180 -7.48 -51.46 -23.37
N ILE A 181 -7.68 -51.78 -24.64
CA ILE A 181 -8.15 -50.92 -25.73
C ILE A 181 -9.41 -50.14 -25.31
N SER A 182 -9.43 -48.82 -25.50
CA SER A 182 -10.64 -48.15 -25.99
C SER A 182 -10.30 -46.89 -26.76
N GLU A 183 -10.86 -46.86 -27.96
CA GLU A 183 -10.74 -45.91 -29.04
C GLU A 183 -11.62 -44.68 -28.78
N GLU A 184 -11.17 -43.56 -29.36
CA GLU A 184 -11.99 -42.56 -30.08
C GLU A 184 -13.11 -41.82 -29.35
N ASP A 185 -12.94 -40.50 -29.23
CA ASP A 185 -14.00 -39.56 -29.65
C ASP A 185 -13.39 -38.22 -30.07
N ASN A 186 -13.36 -38.04 -31.38
CA ASN A 186 -12.89 -36.87 -32.10
C ASN A 186 -14.09 -35.95 -32.32
N PHE A 187 -14.28 -34.94 -31.46
CA PHE A 187 -15.38 -33.98 -31.64
C PHE A 187 -14.92 -32.80 -32.50
N ASP A 188 -15.10 -32.98 -33.81
CA ASP A 188 -15.04 -31.94 -34.84
C ASP A 188 -16.38 -31.18 -34.84
N ALA A 189 -16.34 -29.88 -34.52
CA ALA A 189 -17.48 -28.98 -34.61
C ALA A 189 -17.08 -27.72 -35.37
N THR A 190 -17.25 -27.81 -36.68
CA THR A 190 -17.68 -26.79 -37.66
C THR A 190 -18.35 -25.56 -37.03
N ASP A 191 -17.82 -24.36 -37.31
CA ASP A 191 -18.33 -23.43 -38.34
C ASP A 191 -19.50 -22.55 -37.82
N ASP A 192 -19.19 -21.29 -37.48
CA ASP A 192 -20.18 -20.21 -37.49
C ASP A 192 -19.53 -18.89 -37.92
N GLU A 193 -19.79 -18.56 -39.19
CA GLU A 193 -19.48 -17.32 -39.88
C GLU A 193 -20.34 -16.16 -39.34
N GLY A 194 -19.77 -15.37 -38.43
CA GLY A 194 -20.38 -14.13 -37.90
C GLY A 194 -19.71 -12.86 -38.42
N ARG A 195 -19.84 -12.60 -39.73
CA ARG A 195 -19.50 -11.31 -40.39
C ARG A 195 -20.40 -10.18 -39.86
N LEU A 196 -19.95 -8.91 -40.04
CA LEU A 196 -20.62 -7.59 -39.85
C LEU A 196 -20.13 -6.84 -38.58
N LEU A 197 -19.49 -5.64 -38.58
CA LEU A 197 -19.22 -4.58 -39.55
C LEU A 197 -17.96 -3.82 -39.09
N SER A 198 -16.94 -3.76 -39.94
CA SER A 198 -15.79 -2.87 -39.77
C SER A 198 -16.16 -1.49 -40.31
N SER A 199 -16.36 -0.51 -39.42
CA SER A 199 -16.58 0.89 -39.76
C SER A 199 -15.24 1.62 -39.81
N SER A 200 -14.55 1.50 -40.94
CA SER A 200 -13.42 2.35 -41.31
C SER A 200 -13.89 3.78 -41.58
N PHE A 201 -13.65 4.69 -40.63
CA PHE A 201 -13.78 6.13 -40.84
C PHE A 201 -12.49 6.64 -41.52
N THR A 202 -12.54 6.78 -42.84
CA THR A 202 -11.49 7.46 -43.62
C THR A 202 -11.62 8.97 -43.42
N VAL A 203 -10.68 9.56 -42.70
CA VAL A 203 -10.50 11.01 -42.64
C VAL A 203 -9.76 11.46 -43.92
N PRO A 204 -10.25 12.47 -44.66
CA PRO A 204 -9.58 12.95 -45.86
C PRO A 204 -8.29 13.69 -45.48
N LYS A 205 -7.19 13.24 -46.07
CA LYS A 205 -5.88 13.88 -46.05
C LYS A 205 -5.86 14.88 -47.21
N GLU A 206 -6.10 16.16 -46.93
CA GLU A 206 -5.87 17.24 -47.89
C GLU A 206 -4.54 17.94 -47.56
N ALA A 207 -3.68 17.95 -48.57
CA ALA A 207 -2.39 18.59 -48.62
C ALA A 207 -2.55 20.11 -48.76
N THR A 208 -1.60 20.87 -48.20
CA THR A 208 -0.91 22.02 -48.82
C THR A 208 -0.04 22.71 -47.76
N GLU A 209 1.27 22.53 -47.86
CA GLU A 209 2.21 23.54 -48.39
C GLU A 209 2.73 24.54 -47.34
N THR A 210 3.92 24.21 -46.82
CA THR A 210 5.14 25.01 -46.94
C THR A 210 4.98 26.52 -47.14
N LEU A 211 5.32 27.32 -46.13
CA LEU A 211 5.99 28.61 -46.36
C LEU A 211 6.78 29.10 -45.14
N HIS A 212 8.09 29.20 -45.34
CA HIS A 212 9.03 30.02 -44.59
C HIS A 212 8.50 31.44 -44.36
N ARG A 213 8.61 31.98 -43.13
CA ARG A 213 9.36 33.25 -42.92
C ARG A 213 9.64 33.60 -41.46
N ARG A 214 10.93 33.69 -41.22
CA ARG A 214 11.65 34.44 -40.20
C ARG A 214 11.22 35.93 -40.23
N LEU A 215 10.96 36.55 -39.06
CA LEU A 215 11.57 37.81 -38.56
C LEU A 215 10.66 38.59 -37.59
N SER A 216 11.26 38.90 -36.44
CA SER A 216 11.29 40.19 -35.74
C SER A 216 10.09 40.70 -34.92
N ALA A 217 10.37 40.76 -33.62
CA ALA A 217 10.04 41.78 -32.64
C ALA A 217 9.53 43.13 -33.17
N LEU A 218 8.49 43.66 -32.51
CA LEU A 218 8.30 45.07 -32.19
C LEU A 218 7.30 45.24 -31.04
N SER A 219 7.61 46.23 -30.22
CA SER A 219 7.11 46.53 -28.87
C SER A 219 5.80 47.35 -28.86
N GLU A 220 4.98 47.15 -27.80
CA GLU A 220 4.13 48.09 -27.00
C GLU A 220 3.24 49.19 -27.68
N PRO A 221 2.28 49.88 -27.00
CA PRO A 221 1.85 49.88 -25.59
C PRO A 221 0.30 49.82 -25.34
N ALA A 222 -0.06 49.94 -24.06
CA ALA A 222 -1.36 49.86 -23.40
C ALA A 222 -2.51 50.80 -23.86
N THR A 223 -3.77 50.42 -23.54
CA THR A 223 -4.81 51.25 -22.87
C THR A 223 -6.10 50.43 -22.55
N PRO A 224 -6.99 50.90 -21.64
CA PRO A 224 -7.82 50.06 -20.73
C PRO A 224 -9.34 49.98 -21.02
N SER A 225 -9.98 48.91 -20.48
CA SER A 225 -11.34 48.72 -19.89
C SER A 225 -12.62 49.27 -20.58
N PRO A 226 -13.79 48.56 -20.55
CA PRO A 226 -14.64 48.46 -19.34
C PRO A 226 -15.43 47.12 -19.20
N PRO A 227 -16.23 46.91 -18.11
CA PRO A 227 -16.64 45.59 -17.66
C PRO A 227 -17.94 45.11 -18.31
N ARG A 228 -18.06 43.78 -18.53
CA ARG A 228 -19.34 43.14 -18.83
C ARG A 228 -19.76 42.23 -17.68
N THR A 229 -20.67 42.78 -16.89
CA THR A 229 -21.64 42.10 -16.05
C THR A 229 -22.51 41.20 -16.93
N PHE A 230 -22.48 39.88 -16.73
CA PHE A 230 -23.55 38.98 -17.17
C PHE A 230 -23.75 37.88 -16.14
N ASN A 231 -24.76 38.11 -15.30
CA ASN A 231 -25.48 37.09 -14.53
C ASN A 231 -26.59 36.55 -15.44
N PRO A 232 -26.70 35.22 -15.62
CA PRO A 232 -27.98 34.59 -15.82
C PRO A 232 -28.34 33.76 -14.58
N PHE A 233 -29.29 34.29 -13.83
CA PHE A 233 -30.10 33.54 -12.88
C PHE A 233 -30.69 32.31 -13.58
N GLN A 234 -30.26 31.12 -13.20
CA GLN A 234 -30.95 29.88 -13.53
C GLN A 234 -31.80 29.47 -12.32
N ALA A 235 -33.11 29.63 -12.48
CA ALA A 235 -34.11 29.23 -11.51
C ALA A 235 -34.06 27.70 -11.32
N GLN A 236 -33.77 27.27 -10.09
CA GLN A 236 -33.96 25.89 -9.65
C GLN A 236 -35.17 25.82 -8.71
N PRO A 237 -36.00 24.76 -8.80
CA PRO A 237 -37.29 24.69 -8.14
C PRO A 237 -37.18 24.47 -6.63
N ARG A 238 -37.97 25.26 -5.88
CA ARG A 238 -38.22 25.08 -4.45
C ARG A 238 -38.76 23.68 -4.17
N VAL A 239 -37.94 22.83 -3.55
CA VAL A 239 -38.43 21.66 -2.83
C VAL A 239 -39.01 22.12 -1.50
N ARG A 240 -40.27 21.76 -1.29
CA ARG A 240 -41.08 22.14 -0.13
C ARG A 240 -40.52 21.51 1.14
N THR A 241 -40.29 22.38 2.12
CA THR A 241 -40.22 22.04 3.54
C THR A 241 -41.52 21.35 3.96
N ILE A 242 -41.41 20.11 4.43
CA ILE A 242 -42.46 19.42 5.18
C ILE A 242 -41.84 19.03 6.53
N THR A 243 -42.09 19.85 7.55
CA THR A 243 -42.33 19.39 8.92
C THR A 243 -43.79 18.92 8.99
N PRO A 244 -44.16 17.89 9.80
CA PRO A 244 -44.43 18.18 11.22
C PRO A 244 -44.30 17.00 12.24
N PHE A 245 -44.43 17.36 13.53
CA PHE A 245 -44.64 16.55 14.76
C PHE A 245 -43.43 15.70 15.22
N GLN A 246 -42.64 16.09 16.24
CA GLN A 246 -42.95 16.28 17.66
C GLN A 246 -43.93 15.25 18.21
N ASP A 247 -43.40 14.24 18.92
CA ASP A 247 -43.93 13.76 20.19
C ASP A 247 -42.79 13.21 21.09
N HIS A 248 -42.53 13.99 22.13
CA HIS A 248 -42.09 13.66 23.49
C HIS A 248 -41.85 12.17 23.86
N LEU A 249 -40.64 11.84 24.32
CA LEU A 249 -40.40 11.03 25.53
C LEU A 249 -38.96 11.24 26.02
N THR A 250 -38.83 12.06 27.06
CA THR A 250 -37.59 12.36 27.76
C THR A 250 -37.33 11.30 28.82
N ILE A 251 -36.22 10.56 28.74
CA ILE A 251 -35.67 9.79 29.86
C ILE A 251 -34.26 10.32 30.11
N PRO A 252 -33.98 10.96 31.28
CA PRO A 252 -32.64 11.38 31.63
C PRO A 252 -31.93 10.20 32.32
N ILE A 253 -30.92 9.62 31.68
CA ILE A 253 -29.95 8.75 32.35
C ILE A 253 -28.77 9.64 32.74
N GLN A 254 -28.79 10.13 33.98
CA GLN A 254 -27.58 10.56 34.68
C GLN A 254 -26.83 9.31 35.13
N ALA A 255 -25.66 9.06 34.53
CA ALA A 255 -24.69 8.12 35.07
C ALA A 255 -23.62 8.93 35.80
N ASP A 256 -23.81 9.03 37.11
CA ASP A 256 -22.87 9.53 38.10
C ASP A 256 -21.79 8.46 38.31
N PHE A 257 -20.58 8.69 37.82
CA PHE A 257 -19.43 7.81 38.08
C PHE A 257 -18.80 8.21 39.42
N ARG A 258 -19.22 7.51 40.47
CA ARG A 258 -18.62 7.58 41.80
C ARG A 258 -17.72 6.36 42.02
N GLU A 259 -16.44 6.62 42.25
CA GLU A 259 -15.48 5.64 42.76
C GLU A 259 -15.93 5.11 44.12
N GLU A 260 -15.97 3.78 44.27
CA GLU A 260 -15.92 3.15 45.58
C GLU A 260 -15.17 1.81 45.48
N GLU A 261 -13.88 1.87 45.82
CA GLU A 261 -13.08 0.72 46.24
C GLU A 261 -13.70 0.10 47.49
N GLN A 262 -14.15 -1.16 47.42
CA GLN A 262 -14.31 -2.01 48.60
C GLN A 262 -14.22 -3.50 48.27
N ASN A 263 -13.01 -4.02 48.37
CA ASN A 263 -12.65 -5.19 49.18
C ASN A 263 -13.73 -6.28 49.33
N ARG A 264 -13.76 -7.26 48.42
CA ARG A 264 -14.44 -8.54 48.66
C ARG A 264 -13.56 -9.74 48.29
N LYS A 265 -13.24 -10.53 49.31
CA LYS A 265 -12.65 -11.87 49.27
C LYS A 265 -13.45 -12.82 48.36
N PRO A 266 -12.80 -13.74 47.63
CA PRO A 266 -13.49 -14.80 46.91
C PRO A 266 -13.87 -15.96 47.86
N PRO A 267 -15.12 -16.49 47.80
CA PRO A 267 -15.46 -17.76 48.42
C PRO A 267 -15.05 -18.93 47.53
N GLY A 268 -14.48 -19.96 48.16
CA GLY A 268 -13.99 -21.17 47.53
C GLY A 268 -15.07 -21.94 46.76
N ARG A 269 -14.66 -22.48 45.59
CA ARG A 269 -15.42 -23.46 44.83
C ARG A 269 -14.81 -24.84 45.03
N THR A 270 -15.68 -25.78 45.38
CA THR A 270 -15.44 -27.21 45.54
C THR A 270 -15.20 -27.91 44.19
N PRO A 271 -14.46 -29.03 44.17
CA PRO A 271 -14.23 -29.81 42.96
C PRO A 271 -15.38 -30.81 42.75
N LEU A 272 -16.19 -30.60 41.72
CA LEU A 272 -17.16 -31.61 41.24
C LEU A 272 -16.47 -32.57 40.27
N LYS A 273 -16.35 -33.81 40.74
CA LYS A 273 -15.79 -34.96 40.04
C LYS A 273 -16.89 -35.52 39.12
N VAL A 274 -16.85 -35.18 37.83
CA VAL A 274 -17.74 -35.77 36.81
C VAL A 274 -17.02 -36.95 36.18
N LEU A 275 -17.43 -38.15 36.55
CA LEU A 275 -17.14 -39.40 35.83
C LEU A 275 -18.05 -39.44 34.61
N SER A 276 -17.50 -39.19 33.42
CA SER A 276 -18.19 -39.42 32.15
C SER A 276 -17.46 -40.54 31.41
N SER A 277 -18.11 -41.70 31.39
CA SER A 277 -17.75 -42.87 30.60
C SER A 277 -18.04 -42.59 29.11
N GLN A 278 -16.98 -42.39 28.32
CA GLN A 278 -17.05 -42.36 26.86
C GLN A 278 -16.98 -43.80 26.29
N PRO A 279 -17.87 -44.18 25.35
CA PRO A 279 -17.69 -45.37 24.54
C PRO A 279 -16.67 -45.14 23.41
N ALA A 280 -16.04 -46.23 23.04
CA ALA A 280 -14.87 -46.32 22.19
C ALA A 280 -15.18 -46.25 20.69
N LEU A 281 -14.18 -45.76 19.94
CA LEU A 281 -13.83 -46.09 18.56
C LEU A 281 -14.81 -45.67 17.44
N GLN A 282 -14.56 -44.48 16.92
CA GLN A 282 -14.70 -44.21 15.48
C GLN A 282 -13.43 -43.51 14.99
N SER A 283 -12.59 -44.27 14.29
CA SER A 283 -11.38 -43.80 13.62
C SER A 283 -11.76 -42.85 12.48
N GLN A 284 -11.72 -41.54 12.75
CA GLN A 284 -11.81 -40.55 11.68
C GLN A 284 -10.48 -40.47 10.91
N PRO A 285 -10.53 -40.38 9.57
CA PRO A 285 -9.34 -40.23 8.75
C PRO A 285 -8.67 -38.88 9.07
N ALA A 286 -7.38 -38.94 9.40
CA ALA A 286 -6.57 -37.77 9.70
C ALA A 286 -6.48 -36.85 8.46
N ILE A 287 -7.19 -35.72 8.50
CA ILE A 287 -7.07 -34.67 7.49
C ILE A 287 -5.73 -33.95 7.74
N PRO A 288 -4.79 -33.93 6.76
CA PRO A 288 -3.42 -33.54 7.01
C PRO A 288 -3.17 -32.01 6.96
N ALA A 289 -2.42 -31.54 7.97
CA ALA A 289 -1.34 -30.52 7.97
C ALA A 289 -1.49 -29.12 7.31
N LYS A 290 -2.59 -28.75 6.65
CA LYS A 290 -2.66 -27.43 5.99
C LYS A 290 -2.79 -26.24 6.94
N PHE A 291 -3.29 -26.45 8.16
CA PHE A 291 -3.56 -25.36 9.11
C PHE A 291 -2.30 -24.64 9.61
N ASP A 292 -1.16 -25.33 9.67
CA ASP A 292 0.07 -24.73 10.22
C ASP A 292 0.57 -23.58 9.33
N THR A 293 0.40 -23.69 8.01
CA THR A 293 0.86 -22.68 7.04
C THR A 293 0.16 -21.31 7.20
N LEU A 294 -1.15 -21.30 7.45
CA LEU A 294 -1.92 -20.06 7.62
C LEU A 294 -1.51 -19.32 8.90
N THR A 295 -1.28 -20.08 9.99
CA THR A 295 -0.86 -19.48 11.26
C THR A 295 0.52 -18.85 11.17
N GLU A 296 1.43 -19.46 10.40
CA GLU A 296 2.76 -18.93 10.12
C GLU A 296 2.69 -17.65 9.27
N GLU A 297 1.88 -17.64 8.21
CA GLU A 297 1.68 -16.44 7.38
C GLU A 297 1.11 -15.28 8.21
N GLN A 298 0.11 -15.53 9.05
CA GLN A 298 -0.45 -14.50 9.92
C GLN A 298 0.59 -13.94 10.92
N LYS A 299 1.49 -14.80 11.42
CA LYS A 299 2.59 -14.36 12.30
C LYS A 299 3.57 -13.46 11.54
N LYS A 300 3.90 -13.79 10.30
CA LYS A 300 4.75 -12.98 9.41
C LYS A 300 4.13 -11.61 9.14
N ILE A 301 2.84 -11.57 8.80
CA ILE A 301 2.10 -10.31 8.59
C ILE A 301 2.18 -9.41 9.82
N ARG A 302 1.92 -9.95 11.03
CA ARG A 302 2.00 -9.16 12.26
C ARG A 302 3.41 -8.65 12.56
N ALA A 303 4.44 -9.46 12.28
CA ALA A 303 5.83 -9.05 12.43
C ALA A 303 6.17 -7.89 11.49
N ALA A 304 5.75 -7.98 10.23
CA ALA A 304 5.93 -6.94 9.22
C ALA A 304 5.20 -5.64 9.59
N GLU A 305 3.94 -5.71 10.04
CA GLU A 305 3.17 -4.56 10.53
C GLU A 305 3.81 -3.87 11.74
N HIS A 306 4.34 -4.66 12.67
CA HIS A 306 5.05 -4.13 13.85
C HIS A 306 6.35 -3.43 13.44
N LEU A 307 7.11 -4.02 12.50
CA LEU A 307 8.33 -3.41 11.96
C LEU A 307 8.02 -2.08 11.27
N LEU A 308 7.00 -2.05 10.41
CA LEU A 308 6.52 -0.82 9.75
C LEU A 308 6.15 0.26 10.78
N SER A 309 5.39 -0.11 11.80
CA SER A 309 4.96 0.81 12.88
C SER A 309 6.15 1.39 13.63
N ARG A 310 7.16 0.56 13.93
CA ARG A 310 8.40 0.99 14.58
C ARG A 310 9.21 1.93 13.70
N THR A 311 9.37 1.62 12.42
CA THR A 311 10.07 2.48 11.46
C THR A 311 9.39 3.83 11.35
N LEU A 312 8.06 3.85 11.25
CA LEU A 312 7.27 5.09 11.27
C LEU A 312 7.50 5.92 12.53
N ALA A 313 7.44 5.30 13.71
CA ALA A 313 7.67 5.99 14.97
C ALA A 313 9.05 6.65 15.04
N ASN A 314 10.10 5.98 14.55
CA ASN A 314 11.45 6.52 14.51
C ASN A 314 11.58 7.72 13.55
N THR A 315 10.95 7.64 12.39
CA THR A 315 11.03 8.68 11.35
C THR A 315 10.19 9.92 11.66
N CYS A 316 9.27 9.83 12.61
CA CYS A 316 8.46 10.97 13.05
C CYS A 316 9.23 11.98 13.92
N VAL A 317 10.43 11.65 14.39
CA VAL A 317 11.22 12.50 15.30
C VAL A 317 11.99 13.60 14.55
N GLU A 318 12.17 13.48 13.23
CA GLU A 318 13.00 14.43 12.47
C GLU A 318 12.35 15.82 12.32
N GLY A 319 13.15 16.84 12.65
CA GLY A 319 12.71 18.22 12.94
C GLY A 319 12.13 19.04 11.78
N ASP A 320 12.12 18.55 10.54
CA ASP A 320 11.55 19.27 9.38
C ASP A 320 10.02 19.09 9.27
N GLY A 321 9.34 18.93 10.41
CA GLY A 321 7.89 18.72 10.46
C GLY A 321 7.45 17.48 9.69
N GLY A 322 8.08 16.33 9.97
CA GLY A 322 7.97 14.99 9.36
C GLY A 322 6.58 14.49 8.92
N MET A 323 6.30 13.19 9.04
CA MET A 323 4.96 12.66 8.69
C MET A 323 3.86 13.32 9.56
N SER A 324 4.20 13.90 10.71
CA SER A 324 3.29 14.40 11.75
C SER A 324 2.75 15.83 11.57
N ARG A 325 2.91 16.47 10.41
CA ARG A 325 2.29 17.79 10.18
C ARG A 325 0.77 17.68 10.27
N GLU A 326 0.20 18.26 11.33
CA GLU A 326 -1.23 18.34 11.58
C GLU A 326 -1.97 18.99 10.41
N LEU A 327 -3.05 18.35 9.99
CA LEU A 327 -3.95 18.85 8.97
C LEU A 327 -5.35 18.97 9.58
N ALA A 328 -6.07 20.03 9.22
CA ALA A 328 -7.51 20.06 9.47
C ALA A 328 -8.18 18.82 8.84
N PRO A 329 -9.35 18.40 9.33
CA PRO A 329 -10.15 17.35 8.71
C PRO A 329 -10.30 17.56 7.20
N THR A 330 -9.86 16.58 6.42
CA THR A 330 -9.95 16.60 4.97
C THR A 330 -10.32 15.23 4.43
N HIS A 331 -10.51 15.13 3.11
CA HIS A 331 -10.70 13.82 2.48
C HIS A 331 -9.35 13.12 2.32
N ALA A 332 -9.36 11.81 2.50
CA ALA A 332 -8.25 10.93 2.14
C ALA A 332 -8.63 10.13 0.90
N TYR A 333 -7.85 10.29 -0.16
CA TYR A 333 -7.96 9.57 -1.42
C TYR A 333 -6.89 8.47 -1.47
N VAL A 334 -7.30 7.27 -1.83
CA VAL A 334 -6.41 6.12 -2.01
C VAL A 334 -6.29 5.85 -3.51
N LEU A 335 -5.06 5.88 -4.01
CA LEU A 335 -4.76 5.63 -5.41
C LEU A 335 -3.77 4.49 -5.55
N LEU A 336 -3.94 3.68 -6.60
CA LEU A 336 -3.11 2.54 -6.93
C LEU A 336 -2.64 2.67 -8.37
N ARG A 337 -1.36 2.43 -8.61
CA ARG A 337 -0.78 2.41 -9.96
C ARG A 337 -0.78 0.98 -10.50
N VAL A 338 -1.53 0.73 -11.56
CA VAL A 338 -1.74 -0.63 -12.13
C VAL A 338 -1.85 -0.57 -13.65
N PRO A 339 -1.69 -1.71 -14.37
CA PRO A 339 -1.91 -1.76 -15.81
C PRO A 339 -3.32 -1.30 -16.19
N ARG A 340 -3.47 -0.71 -17.37
CA ARG A 340 -4.76 -0.22 -17.88
C ARG A 340 -5.82 -1.31 -18.00
N ARG A 341 -5.43 -2.55 -18.28
CA ARG A 341 -6.33 -3.73 -18.30
C ARG A 341 -6.80 -4.19 -16.91
N PHE A 342 -6.32 -3.60 -15.83
CA PHE A 342 -6.80 -3.93 -14.49
C PHE A 342 -8.31 -3.69 -14.42
N VAL A 343 -9.08 -4.66 -13.93
CA VAL A 343 -10.52 -4.51 -13.76
C VAL A 343 -10.87 -4.83 -12.32
N HIS A 344 -11.46 -3.88 -11.61
CA HIS A 344 -11.93 -4.10 -10.24
C HIS A 344 -13.19 -3.26 -9.98
N PRO A 345 -14.23 -3.82 -9.33
CA PRO A 345 -15.53 -3.16 -9.18
C PRO A 345 -15.49 -1.85 -8.40
N THR A 346 -14.53 -1.68 -7.49
CA THR A 346 -14.44 -0.54 -6.57
C THR A 346 -13.30 0.42 -6.88
N TRP A 347 -12.58 0.22 -7.98
CA TRP A 347 -11.54 1.15 -8.44
C TRP A 347 -11.95 1.79 -9.74
N VAL A 348 -11.70 3.09 -9.85
CA VAL A 348 -12.04 3.91 -11.02
C VAL A 348 -10.76 4.40 -11.67
N PRO A 349 -10.55 4.17 -12.98
CA PRO A 349 -9.36 4.65 -13.68
C PRO A 349 -9.34 6.19 -13.72
N ARG A 350 -8.17 6.78 -13.46
CA ARG A 350 -7.93 8.24 -13.42
C ARG A 350 -6.88 8.64 -14.44
N GLN A 351 -7.14 8.38 -15.71
CA GLN A 351 -6.22 8.69 -16.81
C GLN A 351 -5.81 10.18 -16.82
N ASN A 352 -6.76 11.08 -16.54
CA ASN A 352 -6.50 12.52 -16.45
C ASN A 352 -5.52 12.94 -15.34
N LEU A 353 -5.30 12.11 -14.32
CA LEU A 353 -4.37 12.39 -13.23
C LEU A 353 -2.98 11.76 -13.45
N THR A 354 -2.88 10.82 -14.39
CA THR A 354 -1.71 9.94 -14.55
C THR A 354 -0.42 10.74 -14.70
N ARG A 355 -0.36 11.68 -15.66
CA ARG A 355 0.84 12.51 -15.87
C ARG A 355 1.30 13.26 -14.60
N SER A 356 0.37 13.83 -13.84
CA SER A 356 0.71 14.62 -12.65
C SER A 356 1.18 13.76 -11.47
N LEU A 357 0.60 12.57 -11.32
CA LEU A 357 0.97 11.62 -10.28
C LEU A 357 2.27 10.87 -10.64
N GLU A 358 2.52 10.62 -11.92
CA GLU A 358 3.79 10.05 -12.40
C GLU A 358 4.95 11.02 -12.15
N VAL A 359 4.80 12.31 -12.46
CA VAL A 359 5.84 13.31 -12.13
C VAL A 359 6.10 13.36 -10.63
N MET A 360 5.05 13.22 -9.81
CA MET A 360 5.18 13.18 -8.35
C MET A 360 5.91 11.93 -7.88
N LEU A 361 5.56 10.75 -8.40
CA LEU A 361 6.21 9.48 -8.07
C LEU A 361 7.68 9.47 -8.53
N GLN A 362 7.96 9.92 -9.74
CA GLN A 362 9.32 10.03 -10.28
C GLN A 362 10.19 10.96 -9.42
N THR A 363 9.66 12.14 -9.06
CA THR A 363 10.37 13.08 -8.17
C THR A 363 10.65 12.43 -6.81
N PHE A 364 9.69 11.67 -6.27
CA PHE A 364 9.85 10.95 -5.01
C PHE A 364 10.93 9.87 -5.11
N LEU A 365 10.95 9.07 -6.18
CA LEU A 365 11.96 8.03 -6.42
C LEU A 365 13.37 8.63 -6.59
N GLU A 366 13.48 9.76 -7.30
CA GLU A 366 14.74 10.50 -7.44
C GLU A 366 15.23 11.06 -6.10
N GLU A 367 14.32 11.57 -5.26
CA GLU A 367 14.66 12.02 -3.90
C GLU A 367 15.08 10.86 -3.00
N ALA A 368 14.40 9.72 -3.09
CA ALA A 368 14.71 8.51 -2.31
C ALA A 368 16.09 7.92 -2.65
N SER A 369 16.52 8.06 -3.91
CA SER A 369 17.75 7.47 -4.44
C SER A 369 18.99 8.38 -4.28
N CYS A 370 18.82 9.60 -3.78
CA CYS A 370 19.93 10.54 -3.64
C CYS A 370 20.86 10.11 -2.50
N VAL A 371 22.04 9.60 -2.85
CA VAL A 371 23.13 9.38 -1.90
C VAL A 371 23.60 10.75 -1.37
N GLU A 372 23.49 10.94 -0.06
CA GLU A 372 23.98 12.12 0.67
C GLU A 372 25.46 12.35 0.32
N GLY A 373 25.76 13.37 -0.49
CA GLY A 373 27.15 13.77 -0.72
C GLY A 373 27.50 14.39 -2.07
N SER A 374 26.65 14.34 -3.10
CA SER A 374 27.08 14.77 -4.44
C SER A 374 26.59 16.15 -4.94
N HIS A 375 25.47 16.71 -4.48
CA HIS A 375 24.89 17.91 -5.12
C HIS A 375 24.00 18.81 -4.24
N GLU A 376 24.48 19.30 -3.09
CA GLU A 376 23.68 20.23 -2.26
C GLU A 376 23.46 21.61 -2.93
N ASP A 377 24.41 22.11 -3.71
CA ASP A 377 24.39 23.53 -4.12
C ASP A 377 23.41 23.89 -5.26
N LYS A 378 22.86 22.92 -5.99
CA LYS A 378 22.01 23.21 -7.16
C LYS A 378 20.51 22.96 -6.94
N ARG A 379 20.11 22.26 -5.87
CA ARG A 379 18.70 21.83 -5.68
C ARG A 379 17.84 22.83 -4.89
N ALA A 380 18.44 23.77 -4.17
CA ALA A 380 17.72 24.71 -3.29
C ALA A 380 16.76 25.68 -4.02
N LYS A 381 16.86 25.85 -5.35
CA LYS A 381 16.00 26.78 -6.11
C LYS A 381 14.78 26.14 -6.75
N ALA A 382 14.71 24.82 -6.85
CA ALA A 382 13.65 24.16 -7.58
C ALA A 382 12.63 23.57 -6.61
N ARG A 383 11.39 24.07 -6.71
CA ARG A 383 10.15 23.48 -6.17
C ARG A 383 9.81 23.85 -4.73
N LYS A 384 9.30 25.07 -4.58
CA LYS A 384 8.34 25.46 -3.53
C LYS A 384 6.99 24.74 -3.74
N GLY A 385 7.04 23.41 -3.81
CA GLY A 385 5.89 22.53 -3.98
C GLY A 385 5.77 21.60 -2.78
N MET A 386 4.59 21.04 -2.58
CA MET A 386 4.37 20.07 -1.52
C MET A 386 5.09 18.77 -1.84
N LYS A 387 6.14 18.47 -1.07
CA LYS A 387 6.93 17.24 -1.21
C LYS A 387 6.07 16.03 -0.85
N ALA A 388 6.11 15.01 -1.70
CA ALA A 388 5.55 13.71 -1.36
C ALA A 388 6.45 13.06 -0.31
N LYS A 389 5.85 12.54 0.76
CA LYS A 389 6.56 11.66 1.72
C LYS A 389 6.27 10.22 1.32
N GLY A 390 7.00 9.26 1.86
CA GLY A 390 6.69 7.88 1.56
C GLY A 390 7.53 6.88 2.31
N ILE A 391 7.24 5.61 2.06
CA ILE A 391 7.90 4.46 2.65
C ILE A 391 8.18 3.45 1.56
N TRP A 392 9.38 2.89 1.59
CA TRP A 392 9.77 1.78 0.75
C TRP A 392 9.75 0.50 1.58
N ILE A 393 9.07 -0.53 1.10
CA ILE A 393 9.07 -1.86 1.67
C ILE A 393 9.75 -2.80 0.68
N SER A 394 10.77 -3.52 1.12
CA SER A 394 11.50 -4.51 0.31
C SER A 394 11.63 -5.83 1.06
N CYS A 395 11.98 -6.88 0.33
CA CYS A 395 12.25 -8.21 0.86
C CYS A 395 13.76 -8.44 1.07
N ARG A 396 14.10 -9.38 1.97
CA ARG A 396 15.48 -9.77 2.20
C ARG A 396 16.10 -10.35 0.93
N GLY A 397 17.21 -9.75 0.50
CA GLY A 397 17.91 -10.16 -0.72
C GLY A 397 17.35 -9.54 -2.00
N GLY A 398 16.28 -8.75 -1.91
CA GLY A 398 15.93 -7.81 -2.97
C GLY A 398 16.96 -6.69 -2.97
N GLU A 399 17.76 -6.58 -4.04
CA GLU A 399 18.55 -5.38 -4.25
C GLU A 399 17.56 -4.23 -4.46
N VAL A 400 17.63 -3.22 -3.59
CA VAL A 400 16.96 -1.96 -3.85
C VAL A 400 17.55 -1.46 -5.15
N ASN A 401 16.77 -1.51 -6.22
CA ASN A 401 17.16 -0.95 -7.49
C ASN A 401 16.62 0.48 -7.55
N PRO A 402 17.39 1.50 -7.12
CA PRO A 402 16.97 2.89 -7.24
C PRO A 402 16.81 3.32 -8.70
N ASP A 403 17.42 2.58 -9.62
CA ASP A 403 17.37 2.80 -11.06
C ASP A 403 16.08 2.27 -11.71
N ILE A 404 15.00 2.09 -10.93
CA ILE A 404 13.64 2.02 -11.47
C ILE A 404 13.29 3.38 -12.06
N LYS A 405 13.83 3.65 -13.24
CA LYS A 405 13.31 4.65 -14.15
C LYS A 405 11.92 4.17 -14.50
N LEU A 406 10.91 4.91 -14.06
CA LEU A 406 9.59 4.76 -14.64
C LEU A 406 9.81 4.96 -16.14
N ASN A 407 9.57 3.92 -16.94
CA ASN A 407 9.71 3.94 -18.39
C ASN A 407 8.67 4.93 -18.96
N VAL A 408 8.88 6.23 -18.73
CA VAL A 408 8.20 7.29 -19.45
C VAL A 408 8.87 7.26 -20.82
N ARG A 409 8.32 6.48 -21.74
CA ARG A 409 8.72 6.45 -23.16
C ARG A 409 8.46 7.84 -23.73
N GLU A 410 9.42 8.74 -23.56
CA GLU A 410 9.45 10.01 -24.29
C GLU A 410 10.00 9.68 -25.69
N ASN A 411 9.11 9.46 -26.67
CA ASN A 411 9.39 9.47 -28.11
C ASN A 411 9.94 8.17 -28.78
N GLN A 412 9.36 7.00 -28.51
CA GLN A 412 9.50 5.85 -29.44
C GLN A 412 8.24 5.78 -30.30
N ASP A 413 8.35 6.24 -31.55
CA ASP A 413 7.27 6.28 -32.56
C ASP A 413 7.01 4.91 -33.22
N GLU A 414 7.42 3.80 -32.59
CA GLU A 414 7.12 2.44 -33.05
C GLU A 414 5.93 1.92 -32.23
N GLU A 415 4.73 2.15 -32.77
CA GLU A 415 3.43 1.76 -32.22
C GLU A 415 3.23 0.24 -32.32
N ASP A 416 3.77 -0.52 -31.37
CA ASP A 416 3.26 -1.88 -31.12
C ASP A 416 1.90 -1.73 -30.40
N GLU A 417 0.78 -1.94 -31.13
CA GLU A 417 -0.60 -1.76 -30.63
C GLU A 417 -0.92 -2.55 -29.33
N ASP A 418 -0.12 -3.56 -28.99
CA ASP A 418 -0.30 -4.35 -27.77
C ASP A 418 0.29 -3.72 -26.51
N ASP A 419 1.21 -2.76 -26.62
CA ASP A 419 1.87 -2.11 -25.47
C ASP A 419 0.91 -1.18 -24.69
N ASP A 420 -0.13 -0.65 -25.33
CA ASP A 420 -1.09 0.28 -24.71
C ASP A 420 -1.89 -0.35 -23.55
N LYS A 421 -2.06 -1.68 -23.57
CA LYS A 421 -2.80 -2.42 -22.52
C LYS A 421 -1.96 -2.60 -21.25
N ASP A 422 -0.64 -2.55 -21.40
CA ASP A 422 0.36 -2.65 -20.34
C ASP A 422 0.79 -1.30 -19.77
N GLU A 423 0.30 -0.19 -20.35
CA GLU A 423 0.46 1.15 -19.81
C GLU A 423 -0.04 1.18 -18.36
N MET A 424 0.84 1.56 -17.45
CA MET A 424 0.51 1.69 -16.04
C MET A 424 -0.17 3.04 -15.81
N ILE A 425 -1.39 3.02 -15.29
CA ILE A 425 -2.17 4.23 -14.99
C ILE A 425 -2.57 4.25 -13.52
N TRP A 426 -3.01 5.42 -13.04
CA TRP A 426 -3.52 5.56 -11.69
C TRP A 426 -5.01 5.25 -11.61
N TRP A 427 -5.38 4.39 -10.67
CA TRP A 427 -6.75 4.08 -10.30
C TRP A 427 -7.03 4.65 -8.92
N ALA A 428 -8.23 5.19 -8.72
CA ALA A 428 -8.67 5.69 -7.41
C ALA A 428 -9.74 4.78 -6.85
N TRP A 429 -9.65 4.48 -5.56
CA TRP A 429 -10.73 3.80 -4.85
C TRP A 429 -11.98 4.70 -4.85
N ASP A 430 -13.15 4.12 -5.16
CA ASP A 430 -14.42 4.86 -5.26
C ASP A 430 -15.02 5.21 -3.88
N GLY A 431 -14.48 4.63 -2.81
CA GLY A 431 -14.86 5.00 -1.46
C GLY A 431 -14.29 6.34 -1.00
N LYS A 432 -14.79 6.80 0.14
CA LYS A 432 -14.39 8.08 0.73
C LYS A 432 -14.05 7.89 2.20
N ILE A 433 -12.85 8.31 2.58
CA ILE A 433 -12.46 8.48 3.97
C ILE A 433 -12.42 9.99 4.25
N ILE A 434 -13.15 10.42 5.27
CA ILE A 434 -13.19 11.81 5.73
C ILE A 434 -12.55 11.84 7.10
N GLY A 435 -11.62 12.77 7.32
CA GLY A 435 -11.08 13.01 8.65
C GLY A 435 -12.14 13.59 9.59
N PHE A 436 -12.00 13.31 10.88
CA PHE A 436 -12.85 13.81 11.95
C PHE A 436 -11.97 14.53 12.98
N THR A 437 -12.40 15.72 13.41
CA THR A 437 -11.95 16.33 14.67
C THR A 437 -13.11 16.29 15.65
N ASP A 438 -12.77 16.11 16.93
CA ASP A 438 -13.71 16.20 18.07
C ASP A 438 -14.37 17.59 18.17
#